data_AF-A0A016SEM5-F1
#
_entry.id   AF-A0A016SEM5-F1
#
_cell.length_a   1.000
_cell.length_b   1.000
_cell.length_c   1.000
_cell.angle_alpha   90.00
_cell.angle_beta   90.00
_cell.angle_gamma   90.00
#
_symmetry.space_group_name_H-M   'P 1'
#
loop_
_entity.id
_entity.type
_entity.pdbx_description
1 polymer ?
#
loop_
_entity_poly.entity_id
_entity_poly.type
_entity_poly.pdbx_seq_one_letter_code
_entity_poly.pdbx_strand_id
1 'polypeptide(L)'
;MVNLVYVSSKKCGSAPPDSAMFPLARLAYTSGGNVIFTDSENLTKYLHAYLPTVYSKSILANPTLHSNFACPVNKDWHVQVDSNTASFFVATTSTFGSVGVIDPKDRIIMPTVLYKVGRTKLYRINSSNSSGVYTLSLASPGACYAHVYTGNKAKVFASFALTSPNDSNGSHNDGEFLSPCRGVANIATFHLHAAHVKESLLFVEGYNPETNLKLFHSELHRRINCSFEYYSAPFVCNTETLGLAVHGVDEAGQPFKRQEIFFCRTRTIEVSTTAATNKPPTIASSSSKAVSTKASTSPSTKPITKPPSKPTTRPPTKSTTNSRPSTNHPLASSTKPTAGTTAAPSSLRFDVVFLVDVSQDAKDLLNDMIKFAGSLMSAFEVSQDNARAAVVSVGALDSNAIGSLNAISSQEMLDQYLKMLFQYDEFDEQGQDIVGALRITVFDDFLKSGYRKDINNHLIIYVTATTNFNEDPQAVAQKILSDGTYGIVTVGYGPQATDKKALQRISGGEKCTFSANNKDSLYGHAPAIQALIKEASSNEGKYCGI
;
A
#
# COMPACT_ATOMS: atom_id res chain seq x y z
N MET A 1 -4.71 -5.63 7.15
CA MET A 1 -6.08 -5.45 7.68
C MET A 1 -7.02 -6.46 7.04
N VAL A 2 -7.77 -7.24 7.81
CA VAL A 2 -8.72 -8.25 7.32
C VAL A 2 -10.15 -7.83 7.68
N ASN A 3 -10.94 -7.43 6.68
CA ASN A 3 -12.38 -7.19 6.87
C ASN A 3 -13.16 -8.48 6.63
N LEU A 4 -14.04 -8.83 7.56
CA LEU A 4 -14.96 -9.95 7.41
C LEU A 4 -16.30 -9.42 6.90
N VAL A 5 -16.63 -9.74 5.64
CA VAL A 5 -17.88 -9.31 5.01
C VAL A 5 -18.78 -10.51 4.80
N TYR A 6 -19.85 -10.59 5.58
CA TYR A 6 -20.91 -11.56 5.38
C TYR A 6 -21.94 -11.00 4.41
N VAL A 7 -22.13 -11.70 3.28
CA VAL A 7 -23.07 -11.30 2.22
C VAL A 7 -24.21 -12.32 2.15
N SER A 8 -25.39 -11.96 2.62
CA SER A 8 -26.59 -12.80 2.47
C SER A 8 -27.13 -12.72 1.04
N SER A 9 -27.60 -13.86 0.51
CA SER A 9 -28.34 -13.89 -0.76
C SER A 9 -29.56 -14.80 -0.65
N LYS A 10 -30.52 -14.71 -1.59
CA LYS A 10 -31.68 -15.63 -1.61
C LYS A 10 -31.28 -17.12 -1.76
N LYS A 11 -30.05 -17.42 -2.17
CA LYS A 11 -29.53 -18.78 -2.43
C LYS A 11 -28.50 -19.26 -1.40
N CYS A 12 -27.84 -18.36 -0.68
CA CYS A 12 -26.86 -18.67 0.35
C CYS A 12 -27.47 -18.25 1.69
N GLY A 13 -27.71 -19.22 2.59
CA GLY A 13 -28.63 -19.15 3.73
C GLY A 13 -28.49 -18.00 4.74
N SER A 14 -29.13 -18.15 5.90
CA SER A 14 -29.16 -17.12 6.94
C SER A 14 -27.78 -16.82 7.54
N ALA A 15 -27.63 -15.61 8.09
CA ALA A 15 -26.45 -15.21 8.85
C ALA A 15 -26.08 -16.26 9.92
N PRO A 16 -24.78 -16.57 10.11
CA PRO A 16 -24.35 -17.44 11.19
C PRO A 16 -24.82 -16.88 12.54
N PRO A 17 -25.10 -17.75 13.52
CA PRO A 17 -25.39 -17.29 14.87
C PRO A 17 -24.20 -16.49 15.42
N ASP A 18 -24.50 -15.47 16.23
CA ASP A 18 -23.51 -14.55 16.79
C ASP A 18 -22.32 -15.28 17.46
N SER A 19 -22.57 -16.40 18.15
CA SER A 19 -21.54 -17.22 18.81
C SER A 19 -20.52 -17.84 17.84
N ALA A 20 -20.95 -18.22 16.63
CA ALA A 20 -20.05 -18.74 15.60
C ALA A 20 -19.18 -17.64 14.98
N MET A 21 -19.61 -16.38 15.07
CA MET A 21 -18.89 -15.24 14.52
C MET A 21 -17.79 -14.71 15.44
N PHE A 22 -17.82 -15.00 16.74
CA PHE A 22 -16.88 -14.43 17.70
C PHE A 22 -15.39 -14.72 17.40
N PRO A 23 -14.98 -15.95 17.04
CA PRO A 23 -13.58 -16.21 16.68
C PRO A 23 -13.14 -15.43 15.43
N LEU A 24 -14.02 -15.35 14.41
CA LEU A 24 -13.74 -14.60 13.18
C LEU A 24 -13.73 -13.09 13.41
N ALA A 25 -14.61 -12.60 14.29
CA ALA A 25 -14.63 -11.21 14.71
C ALA A 25 -13.35 -10.84 15.45
N ARG A 26 -12.87 -11.70 16.35
CA ARG A 26 -11.59 -11.49 17.03
C ARG A 26 -10.45 -11.38 16.03
N LEU A 27 -10.37 -12.28 15.05
CA LEU A 27 -9.38 -12.20 13.96
C LEU A 27 -9.47 -10.87 13.20
N ALA A 28 -10.67 -10.46 12.79
CA ALA A 28 -10.88 -9.20 12.09
C ALA A 28 -10.37 -8.00 12.93
N TYR A 29 -10.76 -7.92 14.20
CA TYR A 29 -10.36 -6.85 15.11
C TYR A 29 -8.85 -6.80 15.36
N THR A 30 -8.23 -7.96 15.60
CA THR A 30 -6.78 -8.06 15.82
C THR A 30 -5.95 -7.66 14.61
N SER A 31 -6.54 -7.66 13.41
CA SER A 31 -5.90 -7.19 12.19
C SER A 31 -6.18 -5.71 11.87
N GLY A 32 -6.90 -4.99 12.75
CA GLY A 32 -7.41 -3.64 12.53
C GLY A 32 -8.63 -3.55 11.60
N GLY A 33 -9.19 -4.70 11.20
CA GLY A 33 -10.31 -4.84 10.28
C GLY A 33 -11.65 -4.59 10.92
N ASN A 34 -12.73 -5.08 10.28
CA ASN A 34 -14.10 -4.88 10.73
C ASN A 34 -14.98 -6.07 10.38
N VAL A 35 -16.13 -6.20 11.04
CA VAL A 35 -17.15 -7.23 10.79
C VAL A 35 -18.40 -6.59 10.23
N ILE A 36 -18.78 -7.02 9.03
CA ILE A 36 -19.77 -6.36 8.19
C ILE A 36 -20.83 -7.38 7.77
N PHE A 37 -22.10 -7.01 7.86
CA PHE A 37 -23.22 -7.79 7.37
C PHE A 37 -23.98 -6.99 6.33
N THR A 38 -24.09 -7.53 5.12
CA THR A 38 -24.84 -6.89 4.03
C THR A 38 -25.53 -7.96 3.19
N ASP A 39 -26.42 -7.55 2.29
CA ASP A 39 -26.91 -8.39 1.21
C ASP A 39 -26.18 -8.08 -0.10
N SER A 40 -26.35 -8.95 -1.09
CA SER A 40 -25.74 -8.82 -2.41
C SER A 40 -26.18 -7.56 -3.17
N GLU A 41 -27.37 -7.02 -2.88
CA GLU A 41 -27.90 -5.82 -3.55
C GLU A 41 -27.28 -4.52 -2.99
N ASN A 42 -26.79 -4.55 -1.74
CA ASN A 42 -26.25 -3.40 -1.05
C ASN A 42 -24.72 -3.45 -0.84
N LEU A 43 -24.05 -4.56 -1.18
CA LEU A 43 -22.59 -4.69 -1.05
C LEU A 43 -21.83 -3.54 -1.75
N THR A 44 -22.18 -3.22 -2.99
CA THR A 44 -21.53 -2.13 -3.73
C THR A 44 -21.74 -0.78 -3.04
N LYS A 45 -22.94 -0.50 -2.53
CA LYS A 45 -23.23 0.74 -1.78
C LYS A 45 -22.41 0.81 -0.49
N TYR A 46 -22.27 -0.31 0.22
CA TYR A 46 -21.44 -0.39 1.41
C TYR A 46 -19.98 -0.08 1.07
N LEU A 47 -19.42 -0.73 0.05
CA LEU A 47 -18.02 -0.54 -0.34
C LEU A 47 -17.76 0.90 -0.80
N HIS A 48 -18.67 1.51 -1.56
CA HIS A 48 -18.56 2.93 -1.93
C HIS A 48 -18.56 3.87 -0.72
N ALA A 49 -19.31 3.56 0.33
CA ALA A 49 -19.33 4.36 1.56
C ALA A 49 -18.13 4.08 2.47
N TYR A 50 -17.68 2.82 2.56
CA TYR A 50 -16.67 2.37 3.53
C TYR A 50 -15.24 2.56 3.04
N LEU A 51 -14.94 2.20 1.78
CA LEU A 51 -13.57 2.23 1.25
C LEU A 51 -12.91 3.61 1.37
N PRO A 52 -13.60 4.73 1.09
CA PRO A 52 -13.00 6.06 1.29
C PRO A 52 -12.63 6.37 2.74
N THR A 53 -13.30 5.73 3.71
CA THR A 53 -13.05 5.99 5.14
C THR A 53 -11.85 5.24 5.70
N VAL A 54 -11.40 4.17 5.03
CA VAL A 54 -10.31 3.32 5.51
C VAL A 54 -8.97 3.60 4.84
N TYR A 55 -8.93 4.57 3.93
CA TYR A 55 -7.66 5.09 3.42
C TYR A 55 -6.88 5.74 4.56
N SER A 56 -5.59 5.39 4.71
CA SER A 56 -4.74 5.84 5.84
C SER A 56 -5.32 5.64 7.25
N LYS A 57 -6.18 4.61 7.43
CA LYS A 57 -6.87 4.30 8.68
C LYS A 57 -5.93 4.26 9.90
N SER A 58 -6.26 5.03 10.92
CA SER A 58 -5.70 4.93 12.27
C SER A 58 -6.82 4.64 13.27
N ILE A 59 -6.64 3.63 14.12
CA ILE A 59 -7.68 3.22 15.07
C ILE A 59 -7.61 4.14 16.30
N LEU A 60 -8.76 4.72 16.65
CA LEU A 60 -8.91 5.52 17.86
C LEU A 60 -9.40 4.66 19.02
N ALA A 61 -10.34 3.74 18.76
CA ALA A 61 -10.86 2.82 19.76
C ALA A 61 -11.47 1.54 19.15
N ASN A 62 -11.26 0.41 19.85
CA ASN A 62 -11.98 -0.86 19.64
C ASN A 62 -12.90 -1.18 20.84
N PRO A 63 -14.04 -0.48 20.99
CA PRO A 63 -14.81 -0.48 22.23
C PRO A 63 -15.48 -1.81 22.60
N THR A 64 -15.71 -2.70 21.64
CA THR A 64 -16.53 -3.91 21.87
C THR A 64 -15.73 -5.21 21.98
N LEU A 65 -14.41 -5.19 21.72
CA LEU A 65 -13.61 -6.43 21.75
C LEU A 65 -13.56 -7.04 23.16
N HIS A 66 -13.30 -6.19 24.18
CA HIS A 66 -13.17 -6.63 25.56
C HIS A 66 -14.52 -6.93 26.26
N SER A 67 -15.64 -6.59 25.62
CA SER A 67 -16.99 -6.83 26.12
C SER A 67 -17.63 -8.06 25.47
N ASN A 68 -16.84 -8.97 24.90
CA ASN A 68 -17.33 -10.09 24.09
C ASN A 68 -18.31 -9.65 23.00
N PHE A 69 -17.98 -8.55 22.32
CA PHE A 69 -18.78 -7.94 21.26
C PHE A 69 -20.19 -7.55 21.73
N ALA A 70 -20.31 -6.98 22.93
CA ALA A 70 -21.57 -6.48 23.47
C ALA A 70 -21.60 -4.95 23.56
N CYS A 71 -22.78 -4.38 23.33
CA CYS A 71 -23.09 -2.95 23.50
C CYS A 71 -24.15 -2.77 24.59
N PRO A 72 -23.75 -2.85 25.87
CA PRO A 72 -24.68 -2.72 27.00
C PRO A 72 -25.19 -1.29 27.15
N VAL A 73 -26.31 -1.14 27.84
CA VAL A 73 -26.86 0.17 28.22
C VAL A 73 -25.91 0.86 29.21
N ASN A 74 -25.82 2.19 29.16
CA ASN A 74 -25.00 3.03 30.06
C ASN A 74 -23.50 2.74 30.02
N LYS A 75 -22.97 2.33 28.87
CA LYS A 75 -21.54 2.14 28.65
C LYS A 75 -21.06 3.09 27.57
N ASP A 76 -20.38 4.14 28.01
CA ASP A 76 -19.83 5.15 27.12
C ASP A 76 -18.41 4.77 26.66
N TRP A 77 -18.06 5.23 25.46
CA TRP A 77 -16.75 5.07 24.85
C TRP A 77 -16.10 6.44 24.71
N HIS A 78 -14.97 6.63 25.39
CA HIS A 78 -14.22 7.88 25.31
C HIS A 78 -13.12 7.79 24.26
N VAL A 79 -13.15 8.73 23.31
CA VAL A 79 -12.27 8.76 22.15
C VAL A 79 -11.55 10.09 22.10
N GLN A 80 -10.21 10.06 22.13
CA GLN A 80 -9.38 11.25 22.04
C GLN A 80 -9.10 11.59 20.58
N VAL A 81 -9.39 12.82 20.20
CA VAL A 81 -9.26 13.34 18.84
C VAL A 81 -8.39 14.60 18.89
N ASP A 82 -7.29 14.59 18.13
CA ASP A 82 -6.36 15.71 17.94
C ASP A 82 -6.98 16.89 17.16
N SER A 83 -6.30 18.04 17.19
CA SER A 83 -6.67 19.27 16.47
C SER A 83 -6.74 19.09 14.96
N ASN A 84 -5.96 18.16 14.43
CA ASN A 84 -5.73 17.99 13.00
C ASN A 84 -6.72 16.99 12.36
N THR A 85 -7.49 16.28 13.20
CA THR A 85 -8.55 15.39 12.74
C THR A 85 -9.81 16.20 12.39
N ALA A 86 -10.05 16.39 11.10
CA ALA A 86 -11.27 17.03 10.59
C ALA A 86 -12.52 16.16 10.78
N SER A 87 -12.39 14.84 10.63
CA SER A 87 -13.49 13.91 10.89
C SER A 87 -12.98 12.54 11.26
N PHE A 88 -13.76 11.82 12.05
CA PHE A 88 -13.54 10.41 12.34
C PHE A 88 -14.80 9.60 12.06
N PHE A 89 -14.64 8.28 12.00
CA PHE A 89 -15.64 7.36 11.54
C PHE A 89 -15.95 6.32 12.61
N VAL A 90 -17.23 5.94 12.67
CA VAL A 90 -17.70 4.85 13.53
C VAL A 90 -18.41 3.85 12.64
N ALA A 91 -17.82 2.67 12.50
CA ALA A 91 -18.44 1.55 11.80
C ALA A 91 -19.01 0.59 12.83
N THR A 92 -20.31 0.29 12.70
CA THR A 92 -21.02 -0.58 13.64
C THR A 92 -21.82 -1.65 12.91
N THR A 93 -21.85 -2.83 13.50
CA THR A 93 -22.79 -3.89 13.17
C THR A 93 -23.56 -4.24 14.43
N SER A 94 -24.83 -3.88 14.49
CA SER A 94 -25.72 -4.03 15.65
C SER A 94 -27.16 -4.24 15.22
N THR A 95 -27.92 -5.06 15.95
CA THR A 95 -29.33 -5.34 15.64
C THR A 95 -30.19 -4.09 15.76
N PHE A 96 -29.95 -3.29 16.80
CA PHE A 96 -30.70 -2.06 17.09
C PHE A 96 -29.74 -0.92 17.47
N GLY A 97 -30.30 0.23 17.86
CA GLY A 97 -29.55 1.39 18.31
C GLY A 97 -28.91 2.20 17.18
N SER A 98 -28.49 3.41 17.51
CA SER A 98 -27.64 4.28 16.69
C SER A 98 -26.56 4.85 17.58
N VAL A 99 -25.42 5.24 17.01
CA VAL A 99 -24.36 5.88 17.77
C VAL A 99 -24.84 7.26 18.23
N GLY A 100 -24.86 7.47 19.55
CA GLY A 100 -24.95 8.78 20.18
C GLY A 100 -23.55 9.38 20.30
N VAL A 101 -23.45 10.71 20.14
CA VAL A 101 -22.17 11.43 20.17
C VAL A 101 -22.33 12.71 20.98
N ILE A 102 -21.45 12.87 21.96
CA ILE A 102 -21.27 14.12 22.72
C ILE A 102 -19.86 14.63 22.40
N ASP A 103 -19.77 15.88 21.99
CA ASP A 103 -18.50 16.53 21.67
C ASP A 103 -17.73 16.94 22.95
N PRO A 104 -16.46 17.38 22.83
CA PRO A 104 -15.65 17.81 23.97
C PRO A 104 -16.17 19.02 24.75
N LYS A 105 -17.25 19.67 24.26
CA LYS A 105 -17.91 20.83 24.87
C LYS A 105 -19.26 20.45 25.46
N ASP A 106 -19.48 19.16 25.71
CA ASP A 106 -20.71 18.56 26.24
C ASP A 106 -21.95 18.80 25.36
N ARG A 107 -21.77 19.02 24.06
CA ARG A 107 -22.88 19.20 23.12
C ARG A 107 -23.20 17.89 22.42
N ILE A 108 -24.48 17.57 22.37
CA ILE A 108 -24.98 16.44 21.57
C ILE A 108 -24.83 16.80 20.09
N ILE A 109 -24.10 15.99 19.33
CA ILE A 109 -23.94 16.15 17.88
C ILE A 109 -24.55 14.96 17.13
N MET A 110 -25.22 15.26 16.03
CA MET A 110 -25.83 14.23 15.19
C MET A 110 -24.81 13.73 14.16
N PRO A 111 -24.40 12.45 14.22
CA PRO A 111 -23.44 11.92 13.27
C PRO A 111 -24.04 11.87 11.85
N THR A 112 -23.23 12.15 10.84
CA THR A 112 -23.64 11.95 9.45
C THR A 112 -23.69 10.45 9.15
N VAL A 113 -24.82 9.94 8.68
CA VAL A 113 -24.95 8.53 8.28
C VAL A 113 -24.46 8.38 6.85
N LEU A 114 -23.34 7.67 6.67
CA LEU A 114 -22.79 7.36 5.34
C LEU A 114 -23.41 6.09 4.75
N TYR A 115 -23.76 5.14 5.61
CA TYR A 115 -24.40 3.88 5.22
C TYR A 115 -25.27 3.34 6.34
N LYS A 116 -26.43 2.78 6.00
CA LYS A 116 -27.31 2.08 6.94
C LYS A 116 -28.18 1.06 6.19
N VAL A 117 -27.84 -0.21 6.33
CA VAL A 117 -28.63 -1.34 5.79
C VAL A 117 -28.56 -2.50 6.77
N GLY A 118 -29.72 -3.05 7.13
CA GLY A 118 -29.81 -4.14 8.09
C GLY A 118 -29.13 -3.79 9.43
N ARG A 119 -28.19 -4.65 9.84
CA ARG A 119 -27.41 -4.47 11.08
C ARG A 119 -26.21 -3.54 10.91
N THR A 120 -25.77 -3.25 9.69
CA THR A 120 -24.52 -2.50 9.42
C THR A 120 -24.80 -1.01 9.23
N LYS A 121 -24.05 -0.17 9.95
CA LYS A 121 -24.17 1.29 9.95
C LYS A 121 -22.77 1.90 9.94
N LEU A 122 -22.56 2.91 9.10
CA LEU A 122 -21.33 3.68 9.02
C LEU A 122 -21.65 5.16 9.25
N TYR A 123 -20.92 5.77 10.18
CA TYR A 123 -21.10 7.15 10.58
C TYR A 123 -19.83 7.96 10.34
N ARG A 124 -19.99 9.22 9.97
CA ARG A 124 -18.94 10.26 9.99
C ARG A 124 -19.30 11.28 11.06
N ILE A 125 -18.35 11.56 11.94
CA ILE A 125 -18.42 12.59 12.97
C ILE A 125 -17.46 13.71 12.54
N ASN A 126 -17.95 14.93 12.42
CA ASN A 126 -17.14 16.08 12.07
C ASN A 126 -16.54 16.69 13.34
N SER A 127 -15.22 16.80 13.38
CA SER A 127 -14.44 17.28 14.54
C SER A 127 -13.66 18.56 14.25
N SER A 128 -13.75 19.13 13.05
CA SER A 128 -13.04 20.38 12.67
C SER A 128 -13.26 21.58 13.61
N ASN A 129 -14.35 21.58 14.39
CA ASN A 129 -14.71 22.69 15.28
C ASN A 129 -14.46 22.39 16.77
N SER A 130 -13.96 21.20 17.11
CA SER A 130 -13.65 20.80 18.49
C SER A 130 -12.76 19.56 18.52
N SER A 131 -11.48 19.71 18.85
CA SER A 131 -10.64 18.60 19.29
C SER A 131 -10.86 18.31 20.78
N GLY A 132 -10.46 17.14 21.25
CA GLY A 132 -10.67 16.72 22.63
C GLY A 132 -11.23 15.31 22.79
N VAL A 133 -11.84 15.07 23.95
CA VAL A 133 -12.45 13.78 24.29
C VAL A 133 -13.91 13.78 23.83
N TYR A 134 -14.22 12.93 22.86
CA TYR A 134 -15.59 12.63 22.46
C TYR A 134 -16.14 11.48 23.29
N THR A 135 -17.42 11.57 23.65
CA THR A 135 -18.14 10.50 24.33
C THR A 135 -19.13 9.89 23.34
N LEU A 136 -18.92 8.61 23.01
CA LEU A 136 -19.78 7.85 22.11
C LEU A 136 -20.59 6.83 22.91
N SER A 137 -21.83 6.60 22.52
CA SER A 137 -22.66 5.57 23.14
C SER A 137 -23.44 4.79 22.10
N LEU A 138 -23.57 3.49 22.32
CA LEU A 138 -24.42 2.61 21.52
C LEU A 138 -24.91 1.49 22.41
N ALA A 139 -26.24 1.32 22.48
CA ALA A 139 -26.86 0.20 23.15
C ALA A 139 -27.59 -0.67 22.13
N SER A 140 -27.29 -1.98 22.13
CA SER A 140 -28.00 -2.97 21.31
C SER A 140 -27.92 -4.34 21.98
N PRO A 141 -29.03 -5.09 22.05
CA PRO A 141 -28.97 -6.51 22.42
C PRO A 141 -28.26 -7.33 21.34
N GLY A 142 -27.70 -8.47 21.75
CA GLY A 142 -26.97 -9.41 20.87
C GLY A 142 -25.57 -8.92 20.49
N ALA A 143 -24.99 -9.51 19.44
CA ALA A 143 -23.68 -9.08 18.97
C ALA A 143 -23.69 -7.64 18.47
N CYS A 144 -22.66 -6.92 18.89
CA CYS A 144 -22.38 -5.55 18.58
C CYS A 144 -20.89 -5.41 18.29
N TYR A 145 -20.58 -5.15 17.03
CA TYR A 145 -19.23 -4.88 16.57
C TYR A 145 -19.15 -3.38 16.34
N ALA A 146 -18.26 -2.68 17.04
CA ALA A 146 -18.00 -1.26 16.81
C ALA A 146 -16.50 -0.98 16.70
N HIS A 147 -16.13 -0.20 15.68
CA HIS A 147 -14.79 0.33 15.48
C HIS A 147 -14.84 1.83 15.31
N VAL A 148 -13.93 2.53 15.98
CA VAL A 148 -13.75 3.97 15.87
C VAL A 148 -12.37 4.25 15.30
N TYR A 149 -12.32 4.97 14.18
CA TYR A 149 -11.08 5.21 13.45
C TYR A 149 -11.12 6.54 12.71
N THR A 150 -9.95 7.07 12.36
CA THR A 150 -9.78 8.28 11.54
C THR A 150 -8.96 7.95 10.29
N GLY A 151 -9.14 8.74 9.23
CA GLY A 151 -8.33 8.66 8.01
C GLY A 151 -7.18 9.67 7.95
N ASN A 152 -7.16 10.68 8.85
CA ASN A 152 -6.28 11.85 8.74
C ASN A 152 -5.38 12.03 9.97
N LYS A 153 -4.14 12.51 9.69
CA LYS A 153 -3.07 13.20 10.46
C LYS A 153 -2.88 12.82 11.96
N ALA A 154 -1.61 12.69 12.38
CA ALA A 154 -1.13 11.98 13.59
C ALA A 154 -1.37 10.46 13.54
N LYS A 155 -0.74 9.80 12.56
CA LYS A 155 -0.73 8.33 12.47
C LYS A 155 0.50 7.80 13.19
N VAL A 156 0.28 6.83 14.06
CA VAL A 156 1.37 6.09 14.70
C VAL A 156 1.56 4.79 13.94
N PHE A 157 2.82 4.45 13.68
CA PHE A 157 3.24 3.14 13.19
C PHE A 157 4.07 2.49 14.29
N ALA A 158 3.79 1.24 14.62
CA ALA A 158 4.60 0.48 15.57
C ALA A 158 5.37 -0.67 14.90
N SER A 159 6.58 -0.89 15.38
CA SER A 159 7.42 -2.06 15.09
C SER A 159 8.02 -2.59 16.40
N PHE A 160 8.70 -3.73 16.35
CA PHE A 160 9.24 -4.39 17.53
C PHE A 160 10.69 -4.81 17.32
N ALA A 161 11.51 -4.58 18.35
CA ALA A 161 12.88 -5.06 18.44
C ALA A 161 13.05 -5.95 19.68
N LEU A 162 14.18 -6.64 19.76
CA LEU A 162 14.56 -7.42 20.94
C LEU A 162 15.74 -6.75 21.63
N THR A 163 15.79 -6.87 22.95
CA THR A 163 16.97 -6.47 23.73
C THR A 163 18.14 -7.41 23.43
N SER A 164 19.35 -6.89 23.44
CA SER A 164 20.57 -7.71 23.34
C SER A 164 21.53 -7.38 24.50
N PRO A 165 22.55 -8.22 24.79
CA PRO A 165 23.56 -7.89 25.79
C PRO A 165 24.28 -6.55 25.52
N ASN A 166 24.42 -6.17 24.25
CA ASN A 166 25.08 -4.93 23.83
C ASN A 166 24.09 -3.76 23.67
N ASP A 167 22.79 -4.03 23.74
CA ASP A 167 21.71 -3.05 23.63
C ASP A 167 20.53 -3.49 24.51
N SER A 168 20.72 -3.38 25.82
CA SER A 168 19.78 -3.87 26.83
C SER A 168 18.45 -3.11 26.83
N ASN A 169 18.45 -1.90 26.27
CA ASN A 169 17.27 -1.07 26.09
C ASN A 169 16.72 -1.13 24.65
N GLY A 170 17.36 -1.91 23.77
CA GLY A 170 17.05 -2.00 22.33
C GLY A 170 16.98 -0.64 21.63
N SER A 171 17.68 0.37 22.17
CA SER A 171 17.56 1.77 21.78
C SER A 171 18.26 2.07 20.45
N HIS A 172 18.96 1.12 19.84
CA HIS A 172 19.67 1.33 18.57
C HIS A 172 19.02 0.60 17.38
N ASN A 173 17.89 -0.08 17.60
CA ASN A 173 17.19 -0.84 16.56
C ASN A 173 15.89 -0.13 16.13
N ASP A 174 15.64 0.02 14.84
CA ASP A 174 14.42 0.63 14.28
C ASP A 174 13.19 -0.29 14.32
N GLY A 175 13.36 -1.53 14.77
CA GLY A 175 12.31 -2.54 14.81
C GLY A 175 12.48 -3.55 13.68
N GLU A 176 12.78 -4.79 14.02
CA GLU A 176 13.02 -5.90 13.09
C GLU A 176 11.74 -6.72 12.83
N PHE A 177 10.78 -6.68 13.76
CA PHE A 177 9.62 -7.55 13.77
C PHE A 177 8.31 -6.75 13.72
N LEU A 178 7.38 -7.14 12.85
CA LEU A 178 6.03 -6.54 12.79
C LEU A 178 5.12 -6.96 13.98
N SER A 179 5.60 -7.81 14.90
CA SER A 179 4.86 -8.18 16.11
C SER A 179 5.83 -8.66 17.20
N PRO A 180 5.47 -8.52 18.49
CA PRO A 180 6.36 -8.89 19.58
C PRO A 180 6.52 -10.41 19.69
N CYS A 181 7.68 -10.84 20.18
CA CYS A 181 7.99 -12.24 20.47
C CYS A 181 7.52 -12.62 21.88
N ARG A 182 6.89 -13.79 21.98
CA ARG A 182 6.34 -14.31 23.23
C ARG A 182 7.45 -14.78 24.17
N GLY A 183 7.32 -14.45 25.45
CA GLY A 183 8.20 -14.95 26.52
C GLY A 183 9.61 -14.37 26.54
N VAL A 184 9.90 -13.34 25.75
CA VAL A 184 11.20 -12.64 25.72
C VAL A 184 11.00 -11.15 25.91
N ALA A 185 12.08 -10.43 26.25
CA ALA A 185 12.07 -8.97 26.34
C ALA A 185 12.00 -8.35 24.93
N ASN A 186 10.93 -7.58 24.70
CA ASN A 186 10.65 -6.82 23.50
C ASN A 186 10.79 -5.33 23.79
N ILE A 187 11.16 -4.58 22.77
CA ILE A 187 11.02 -3.13 22.70
C ILE A 187 9.96 -2.84 21.64
N ALA A 188 9.01 -1.96 21.94
CA ALA A 188 8.15 -1.39 20.91
C ALA A 188 8.79 -0.09 20.41
N THR A 189 8.96 0.02 19.10
CA THR A 189 9.45 1.22 18.43
C THR A 189 8.28 1.88 17.70
N PHE A 190 8.24 3.20 17.66
CA PHE A 190 7.15 3.95 17.06
C PHE A 190 7.68 5.03 16.12
N HIS A 191 6.98 5.18 15.00
CA HIS A 191 7.11 6.33 14.11
C HIS A 191 5.80 7.10 14.17
N LEU A 192 5.89 8.39 14.50
CA LEU A 192 4.78 9.32 14.40
C LEU A 192 4.86 10.00 13.04
N HIS A 193 3.94 9.62 12.16
CA HIS A 193 3.71 10.33 10.91
C HIS A 193 2.90 11.59 11.21
N ALA A 194 3.64 12.62 11.63
CA ALA A 194 3.19 13.96 11.92
C ALA A 194 3.55 14.90 10.77
N ALA A 195 2.60 15.78 10.40
CA ALA A 195 2.82 16.83 9.41
C ALA A 195 3.68 17.99 9.95
N HIS A 196 3.96 18.02 11.26
CA HIS A 196 4.63 19.17 11.91
C HIS A 196 5.64 18.74 13.00
N VAL A 197 6.73 19.51 13.11
CA VAL A 197 7.91 19.24 13.98
C VAL A 197 7.58 19.24 15.49
N LYS A 198 6.40 19.71 15.88
CA LYS A 198 5.99 19.89 17.30
C LYS A 198 5.14 18.77 17.87
N GLU A 199 4.60 17.87 17.04
CA GLU A 199 3.85 16.72 17.56
C GLU A 199 4.82 15.73 18.22
N SER A 200 4.41 15.11 19.33
CA SER A 200 5.27 14.17 20.05
C SER A 200 4.50 13.03 20.70
N LEU A 201 5.15 11.86 20.78
CA LEU A 201 4.67 10.73 21.55
C LEU A 201 5.20 10.81 22.98
N LEU A 202 4.32 10.56 23.94
CA LEU A 202 4.63 10.70 25.37
C LEU A 202 4.86 9.34 26.01
N PHE A 203 3.86 8.46 25.95
CA PHE A 203 3.92 7.15 26.57
C PHE A 203 3.06 6.13 25.82
N VAL A 204 3.30 4.85 26.09
CA VAL A 204 2.49 3.74 25.60
C VAL A 204 2.01 2.87 26.76
N GLU A 205 0.77 2.43 26.66
CA GLU A 205 0.21 1.39 27.54
C GLU A 205 0.00 0.11 26.76
N GLY A 206 0.61 -0.98 27.24
CA GLY A 206 0.30 -2.32 26.78
C GLY A 206 -0.87 -2.89 27.55
N TYR A 207 -1.84 -3.49 26.87
CA TYR A 207 -3.01 -4.11 27.50
C TYR A 207 -3.40 -5.41 26.78
N ASN A 208 -4.15 -6.28 27.47
CA ASN A 208 -4.80 -7.42 26.84
C ASN A 208 -6.09 -6.94 26.17
N PRO A 209 -6.23 -7.05 24.84
CA PRO A 209 -7.41 -6.54 24.12
C PRO A 209 -8.74 -7.21 24.48
N GLU A 210 -8.70 -8.42 25.04
CA GLU A 210 -9.90 -9.20 25.38
C GLU A 210 -10.40 -8.94 26.80
N THR A 211 -9.48 -8.73 27.74
CA THR A 211 -9.84 -8.50 29.15
C THR A 211 -9.75 -7.03 29.53
N ASN A 212 -9.19 -6.20 28.65
CA ASN A 212 -8.81 -4.81 28.90
C ASN A 212 -7.85 -4.65 30.10
N LEU A 213 -7.15 -5.72 30.49
CA LEU A 213 -6.18 -5.69 31.59
C LEU A 213 -4.90 -4.99 31.12
N LYS A 214 -4.49 -3.94 31.82
CA LYS A 214 -3.20 -3.28 31.61
C LYS A 214 -2.05 -4.25 31.92
N LEU A 215 -1.15 -4.44 30.97
CA LEU A 215 0.01 -5.32 31.05
C LEU A 215 1.27 -4.54 31.40
N PHE A 216 1.46 -3.36 30.80
CA PHE A 216 2.60 -2.49 31.09
C PHE A 216 2.28 -1.04 30.78
N HIS A 217 3.16 -0.16 31.24
CA HIS A 217 3.21 1.25 30.87
C HIS A 217 4.67 1.64 30.67
N SER A 218 4.92 2.46 29.65
CA SER A 218 6.25 2.96 29.36
C SER A 218 6.17 4.38 28.83
N GLU A 219 6.96 5.27 29.42
CA GLU A 219 7.35 6.51 28.76
C GLU A 219 8.04 6.19 27.43
N LEU A 220 7.87 7.07 26.44
CA LEU A 220 8.47 6.93 25.13
C LEU A 220 9.67 7.87 25.02
N HIS A 221 10.80 7.30 24.66
CA HIS A 221 12.04 8.04 24.50
C HIS A 221 12.31 8.30 23.03
N ARG A 222 12.58 9.57 22.69
CA ARG A 222 12.88 9.98 21.33
C ARG A 222 14.35 9.71 20.97
N ARG A 223 14.59 9.30 19.73
CA ARG A 223 15.89 9.04 19.12
C ARG A 223 16.05 9.91 17.87
N ILE A 224 17.30 10.09 17.46
CA ILE A 224 17.68 10.80 16.24
C ILE A 224 18.26 9.81 15.22
N ASN A 225 18.11 10.11 13.94
CA ASN A 225 18.60 9.27 12.83
C ASN A 225 18.03 7.83 12.81
N CYS A 226 16.80 7.68 13.31
CA CYS A 226 16.04 6.42 13.33
C CYS A 226 14.75 6.60 12.52
N SER A 227 14.36 5.58 11.78
CA SER A 227 13.09 5.53 11.04
C SER A 227 11.89 5.41 11.98
N PHE A 228 12.08 4.76 13.13
CA PHE A 228 11.13 4.73 14.25
C PHE A 228 11.75 5.52 15.41
N GLU A 229 11.43 6.80 15.47
CA GLU A 229 12.09 7.76 16.34
C GLU A 229 11.68 7.68 17.81
N TYR A 230 10.72 6.84 18.20
CA TYR A 230 10.37 6.60 19.60
C TYR A 230 10.56 5.13 19.97
N TYR A 231 10.91 4.85 21.23
CA TYR A 231 10.96 3.49 21.76
C TYR A 231 10.48 3.39 23.21
N SER A 232 9.97 2.22 23.57
CA SER A 232 9.53 1.88 24.92
C SER A 232 10.64 1.27 25.78
N ALA A 233 10.43 1.21 27.08
CA ALA A 233 11.12 0.30 27.98
C ALA A 233 10.85 -1.17 27.58
N PRO A 234 11.76 -2.10 27.95
CA PRO A 234 11.55 -3.52 27.71
C PRO A 234 10.28 -4.07 28.37
N PHE A 235 9.54 -4.89 27.62
CA PHE A 235 8.37 -5.61 28.13
C PHE A 235 8.34 -7.05 27.61
N VAL A 236 7.64 -7.93 28.33
CA VAL A 236 7.46 -9.32 27.90
C VAL A 236 6.02 -9.52 27.47
N CYS A 237 5.79 -9.95 26.23
CA CYS A 237 4.46 -10.40 25.84
C CYS A 237 4.25 -11.87 26.27
N ASN A 238 3.29 -12.10 27.18
CA ASN A 238 2.92 -13.44 27.64
C ASN A 238 1.53 -13.88 27.17
N THR A 239 0.73 -12.94 26.68
CA THR A 239 -0.61 -13.16 26.13
C THR A 239 -0.53 -13.64 24.67
N GLU A 240 -1.67 -14.07 24.12
CA GLU A 240 -1.79 -14.37 22.69
C GLU A 240 -1.78 -13.10 21.83
N THR A 241 -2.44 -12.05 22.33
CA THR A 241 -2.55 -10.75 21.69
C THR A 241 -2.11 -9.64 22.63
N LEU A 242 -1.56 -8.58 22.06
CA LEU A 242 -1.13 -7.37 22.75
C LEU A 242 -1.80 -6.17 22.10
N GLY A 243 -2.53 -5.38 22.87
CA GLY A 243 -2.98 -4.05 22.49
C GLY A 243 -1.96 -3.03 22.95
N LEU A 244 -1.65 -2.07 22.09
CA LEU A 244 -0.90 -0.85 22.43
C LEU A 244 -1.86 0.34 22.36
N ALA A 245 -1.89 1.15 23.41
CA ALA A 245 -2.51 2.46 23.41
C ALA A 245 -1.38 3.50 23.50
N VAL A 246 -1.10 4.14 22.38
CA VAL A 246 -0.03 5.13 22.26
C VAL A 246 -0.62 6.51 22.47
N HIS A 247 -0.03 7.27 23.39
CA HIS A 247 -0.47 8.60 23.77
C HIS A 247 0.55 9.64 23.31
N GLY A 248 0.03 10.74 22.77
CA GLY A 248 0.83 11.85 22.29
C GLY A 248 0.11 13.18 22.45
N VAL A 249 0.80 14.24 22.03
CA VAL A 249 0.26 15.59 21.91
C VAL A 249 0.52 16.11 20.50
N ASP A 250 -0.50 16.75 19.92
CA ASP A 250 -0.35 17.44 18.65
C ASP A 250 0.34 18.80 18.80
N GLU A 251 0.49 19.52 17.70
CA GLU A 251 1.17 20.82 17.66
C GLU A 251 0.45 21.93 18.44
N ALA A 252 -0.86 21.77 18.68
CA ALA A 252 -1.66 22.65 19.51
C ALA A 252 -1.59 22.28 21.00
N GLY A 253 -0.82 21.23 21.35
CA GLY A 253 -0.71 20.69 22.71
C GLY A 253 -1.93 19.86 23.12
N GLN A 254 -2.79 19.49 22.17
CA GLN A 254 -3.98 18.70 22.44
C GLN A 254 -3.62 17.21 22.50
N PRO A 255 -4.00 16.50 23.58
CA PRO A 255 -3.70 15.08 23.72
C PRO A 255 -4.50 14.23 22.74
N PHE A 256 -3.84 13.20 22.20
CA PHE A 256 -4.45 12.17 21.37
C PHE A 256 -4.02 10.76 21.79
N LYS A 257 -4.82 9.77 21.36
CA LYS A 257 -4.56 8.35 21.58
C LYS A 257 -4.78 7.56 20.30
N ARG A 258 -3.85 6.67 19.96
CA ARG A 258 -3.98 5.67 18.89
C ARG A 258 -3.89 4.26 19.45
N GLN A 259 -4.70 3.35 18.92
CA GLN A 259 -4.69 1.94 19.32
C GLN A 259 -4.18 1.06 18.20
N GLU A 260 -3.35 0.09 18.55
CA GLU A 260 -2.93 -0.98 17.64
C GLU A 260 -2.99 -2.32 18.37
N ILE A 261 -3.28 -3.40 17.64
CA ILE A 261 -3.37 -4.75 18.21
C ILE A 261 -2.44 -5.66 17.42
N PHE A 262 -1.68 -6.48 18.13
CA PHE A 262 -0.68 -7.39 17.59
C PHE A 262 -0.87 -8.80 18.14
N PHE A 263 -0.40 -9.78 17.38
CA PHE A 263 -0.23 -11.14 17.87
C PHE A 263 1.16 -11.32 18.47
N CYS A 264 1.24 -12.00 19.60
CA CYS A 264 2.51 -12.34 20.21
C CYS A 264 3.03 -13.65 19.64
N ARG A 265 4.10 -13.55 18.86
CA ARG A 265 4.66 -14.63 18.06
C ARG A 265 5.36 -15.65 18.95
N THR A 266 5.05 -16.93 18.81
CA THR A 266 5.90 -17.99 19.35
C THR A 266 7.19 -18.08 18.54
N ARG A 267 8.34 -18.23 19.22
CA ARG A 267 9.69 -18.25 18.62
C ARG A 267 9.97 -19.44 17.68
N THR A 268 8.99 -20.28 17.37
CA THR A 268 9.10 -21.31 16.33
C THR A 268 9.00 -20.64 14.96
N ILE A 269 10.13 -20.12 14.50
CA ILE A 269 10.34 -20.00 13.06
C ILE A 269 10.43 -21.44 12.55
N GLU A 270 9.36 -21.99 11.98
CA GLU A 270 9.52 -23.08 11.02
C GLU A 270 10.20 -22.48 9.79
N VAL A 271 11.52 -22.35 9.86
CA VAL A 271 12.33 -22.21 8.66
C VAL A 271 12.16 -23.54 7.96
N SER A 272 11.30 -23.58 6.95
CA SER A 272 11.33 -24.65 5.96
C SER A 272 12.68 -24.55 5.27
N THR A 273 13.69 -25.19 5.83
CA THR A 273 14.99 -25.36 5.20
C THR A 273 14.78 -26.31 4.04
N THR A 274 14.48 -25.76 2.86
CA THR A 274 14.80 -26.46 1.62
C THR A 274 16.31 -26.69 1.66
N ALA A 275 16.69 -27.93 1.99
CA ALA A 275 18.07 -28.37 2.04
C ALA A 275 18.76 -28.00 0.72
N ALA A 276 19.95 -27.40 0.83
CA ALA A 276 20.80 -27.15 -0.31
C ALA A 276 20.97 -28.45 -1.10
N THR A 277 20.57 -28.41 -2.38
CA THR A 277 20.87 -29.48 -3.34
C THR A 277 22.38 -29.51 -3.54
N ASN A 278 23.03 -30.43 -2.84
CA ASN A 278 24.44 -30.72 -3.02
C ASN A 278 24.70 -31.14 -4.46
N LYS A 279 25.67 -30.47 -5.07
CA LYS A 279 26.35 -30.81 -6.32
C LYS A 279 26.71 -32.31 -6.35
N PRO A 280 26.64 -33.01 -7.51
CA PRO A 280 26.95 -34.42 -7.59
C PRO A 280 28.39 -34.74 -7.13
N PRO A 281 28.63 -35.90 -6.49
CA PRO A 281 29.88 -36.20 -5.81
C PRO A 281 30.96 -36.66 -6.77
N THR A 282 32.18 -36.13 -6.59
CA THR A 282 33.40 -36.78 -7.08
C THR A 282 33.81 -37.85 -6.06
N ILE A 283 34.09 -39.03 -6.60
CA ILE A 283 34.29 -40.32 -5.92
C ILE A 283 35.60 -40.38 -5.14
N ALA A 284 35.60 -41.31 -4.17
CA ALA A 284 36.71 -42.05 -3.55
C ALA A 284 37.00 -41.60 -2.12
N SER A 285 37.10 -42.47 -1.11
CA SER A 285 37.24 -43.93 -1.07
C SER A 285 37.00 -44.38 0.38
N SER A 286 36.47 -45.59 0.55
CA SER A 286 36.79 -46.57 1.63
C SER A 286 36.61 -46.13 3.10
N SER A 287 36.04 -46.88 4.03
CA SER A 287 35.83 -48.33 4.12
C SER A 287 35.00 -48.62 5.39
N SER A 288 33.99 -49.49 5.22
CA SER A 288 33.55 -50.58 6.11
C SER A 288 33.72 -50.50 7.65
N LYS A 289 32.61 -50.63 8.38
CA LYS A 289 32.18 -51.81 9.19
C LYS A 289 31.04 -51.37 10.14
N ALA A 290 29.85 -51.97 10.01
CA ALA A 290 29.30 -53.02 10.91
C ALA A 290 28.79 -52.41 12.25
N VAL A 291 27.60 -52.65 12.81
CA VAL A 291 26.79 -53.86 13.04
C VAL A 291 25.39 -53.36 13.48
N SER A 292 24.30 -53.72 12.79
CA SER A 292 23.20 -54.63 13.21
C SER A 292 22.54 -54.43 14.60
N THR A 293 21.22 -54.21 14.60
CA THR A 293 20.16 -55.09 15.21
C THR A 293 18.77 -54.48 14.88
N LYS A 294 17.93 -55.08 14.01
CA LYS A 294 16.84 -56.08 14.26
C LYS A 294 15.84 -55.63 15.37
N ALA A 295 14.50 -55.68 15.22
CA ALA A 295 13.63 -56.37 14.26
C ALA A 295 12.14 -55.94 14.34
N SER A 296 11.37 -56.42 13.33
CA SER A 296 9.97 -56.93 13.37
C SER A 296 8.83 -55.90 13.17
N THR A 297 7.78 -56.09 12.34
CA THR A 297 7.25 -57.27 11.61
C THR A 297 6.35 -56.83 10.42
N SER A 298 6.19 -57.69 9.42
CA SER A 298 5.16 -57.71 8.34
C SER A 298 4.55 -59.14 8.33
N PRO A 299 3.43 -59.51 7.64
CA PRO A 299 3.18 -59.26 6.20
C PRO A 299 1.70 -59.18 5.72
N SER A 300 1.46 -58.73 4.47
CA SER A 300 0.91 -59.57 3.38
C SER A 300 0.32 -58.78 2.18
N THR A 301 0.84 -59.12 0.98
CA THR A 301 0.31 -59.23 -0.43
C THR A 301 -1.08 -58.65 -0.82
N LYS A 302 -1.43 -58.20 -2.05
CA LYS A 302 -0.96 -58.33 -3.47
C LYS A 302 -1.71 -57.24 -4.36
N PRO A 303 -1.65 -57.19 -5.72
CA PRO A 303 -1.52 -55.95 -6.51
C PRO A 303 -2.75 -55.50 -7.33
N ILE A 304 -2.75 -54.25 -7.84
CA ILE A 304 -3.78 -53.66 -8.70
C ILE A 304 -3.27 -53.47 -10.15
N THR A 305 -4.08 -53.94 -11.10
CA THR A 305 -3.99 -53.82 -12.56
C THR A 305 -4.67 -52.53 -13.08
N LYS A 306 -4.17 -52.01 -14.20
CA LYS A 306 -4.63 -50.80 -14.92
C LYS A 306 -5.44 -51.18 -16.19
N PRO A 307 -6.49 -50.44 -16.59
CA PRO A 307 -7.10 -50.57 -17.92
C PRO A 307 -6.74 -49.42 -18.89
N PRO A 308 -6.78 -49.66 -20.23
CA PRO A 308 -6.50 -48.67 -21.28
C PRO A 308 -7.76 -48.15 -22.01
N SER A 309 -7.69 -46.96 -22.62
CA SER A 309 -8.76 -46.40 -23.47
C SER A 309 -8.30 -46.08 -24.90
N LYS A 310 -9.18 -46.38 -25.85
CA LYS A 310 -9.02 -46.47 -27.33
C LYS A 310 -9.63 -45.23 -28.04
N PRO A 311 -9.27 -44.91 -29.31
CA PRO A 311 -9.69 -43.69 -30.02
C PRO A 311 -10.84 -43.90 -31.03
N THR A 312 -11.44 -42.80 -31.52
CA THR A 312 -12.49 -42.80 -32.58
C THR A 312 -12.40 -41.56 -33.50
N THR A 313 -13.00 -41.65 -34.69
CA THR A 313 -12.60 -41.12 -36.02
C THR A 313 -13.52 -40.06 -36.68
N ARG A 314 -12.91 -39.16 -37.49
CA ARG A 314 -13.31 -38.45 -38.78
C ARG A 314 -14.62 -37.60 -38.88
N PRO A 315 -14.85 -36.72 -39.91
CA PRO A 315 -14.10 -36.42 -41.16
C PRO A 315 -13.87 -34.92 -41.57
N PRO A 316 -13.08 -34.63 -42.64
CA PRO A 316 -12.74 -33.27 -43.11
C PRO A 316 -13.50 -32.82 -44.38
N THR A 317 -13.59 -31.51 -44.63
CA THR A 317 -14.06 -30.94 -45.92
C THR A 317 -13.11 -29.85 -46.46
N LYS A 318 -13.04 -29.84 -47.80
CA LYS A 318 -12.14 -29.21 -48.77
C LYS A 318 -12.01 -27.68 -48.69
N SER A 319 -10.84 -27.15 -49.07
CA SER A 319 -10.73 -25.86 -49.78
C SER A 319 -9.77 -25.99 -50.98
N THR A 320 -10.21 -25.40 -52.08
CA THR A 320 -9.67 -25.53 -53.43
C THR A 320 -8.65 -24.43 -53.73
N THR A 321 -7.62 -24.80 -54.49
CA THR A 321 -6.66 -23.96 -55.19
C THR A 321 -7.33 -23.05 -56.23
N ASN A 322 -6.78 -21.85 -56.47
CA ASN A 322 -6.59 -21.32 -57.82
C ASN A 322 -5.56 -20.18 -57.87
N SER A 323 -4.79 -20.20 -58.95
CA SER A 323 -3.56 -19.45 -59.21
C SER A 323 -3.72 -18.50 -60.42
N ARG A 324 -3.22 -17.24 -60.28
CA ARG A 324 -2.53 -16.33 -61.25
C ARG A 324 -3.29 -15.98 -62.59
N PRO A 325 -3.20 -14.76 -63.21
CA PRO A 325 -2.02 -13.91 -63.34
C PRO A 325 -2.12 -12.37 -63.28
N SER A 326 -0.93 -11.82 -63.03
CA SER A 326 -0.50 -10.43 -63.11
C SER A 326 -0.52 -9.89 -64.54
N THR A 327 -1.00 -8.66 -64.71
CA THR A 327 -0.67 -7.80 -65.87
C THR A 327 -0.38 -6.37 -65.36
N ASN A 328 0.74 -5.81 -65.81
CA ASN A 328 1.20 -4.44 -65.55
C ASN A 328 0.78 -3.53 -66.71
N HIS A 329 0.36 -2.28 -66.39
CA HIS A 329 0.92 -0.98 -66.87
C HIS A 329 -0.11 0.19 -66.73
N PRO A 330 0.32 1.47 -66.69
CA PRO A 330 -0.01 2.45 -65.63
C PRO A 330 -0.84 3.65 -66.12
N LEU A 331 -1.37 4.49 -65.21
CA LEU A 331 -1.12 5.94 -65.07
C LEU A 331 -2.11 6.63 -64.09
N ALA A 332 -1.59 7.64 -63.38
CA ALA A 332 -2.27 8.82 -62.82
C ALA A 332 -2.93 8.78 -61.41
N SER A 333 -2.15 9.28 -60.44
CA SER A 333 -2.46 10.27 -59.39
C SER A 333 -3.89 10.41 -58.83
N SER A 334 -4.04 10.04 -57.56
CA SER A 334 -4.89 10.72 -56.58
C SER A 334 -4.46 10.27 -55.18
N THR A 335 -3.49 10.96 -54.58
CA THR A 335 -3.08 10.76 -53.19
C THR A 335 -4.19 11.23 -52.24
N LYS A 336 -5.02 10.27 -51.83
CA LYS A 336 -5.85 10.37 -50.61
C LYS A 336 -4.93 10.12 -49.41
N PRO A 337 -5.04 10.89 -48.31
CA PRO A 337 -4.17 10.70 -47.14
C PRO A 337 -4.34 9.28 -46.60
N THR A 338 -3.23 8.54 -46.61
CA THR A 338 -3.12 7.23 -45.98
C THR A 338 -3.37 7.41 -44.49
N ALA A 339 -4.43 6.78 -43.99
CA ALA A 339 -4.61 6.55 -42.57
C ALA A 339 -3.34 5.85 -42.05
N GLY A 340 -2.59 6.53 -41.20
CA GLY A 340 -1.37 5.98 -40.61
C GLY A 340 -1.71 4.70 -39.86
N THR A 341 -1.18 3.58 -40.34
CA THR A 341 -1.12 2.35 -39.56
C THR A 341 -0.28 2.66 -38.33
N THR A 342 -0.91 2.80 -37.16
CA THR A 342 -0.20 2.93 -35.88
C THR A 342 0.77 1.75 -35.77
N ALA A 343 2.07 2.04 -35.69
CA ALA A 343 3.08 1.01 -35.52
C ALA A 343 2.76 0.19 -34.25
N ALA A 344 2.93 -1.13 -34.33
CA ALA A 344 2.68 -1.99 -33.17
C ALA A 344 3.58 -1.58 -31.98
N PRO A 345 3.08 -1.67 -30.73
CA PRO A 345 3.89 -1.36 -29.55
C PRO A 345 5.17 -2.22 -29.50
N SER A 346 6.28 -1.61 -29.09
CA SER A 346 7.58 -2.28 -28.99
C SER A 346 7.67 -3.15 -27.74
N SER A 347 8.11 -4.40 -27.87
CA SER A 347 8.36 -5.34 -26.77
C SER A 347 9.71 -5.08 -26.06
N LEU A 348 10.03 -3.81 -25.80
CA LEU A 348 11.28 -3.40 -25.17
C LEU A 348 11.25 -3.70 -23.66
N ARG A 349 12.34 -4.25 -23.09
CA ARG A 349 12.47 -4.47 -21.64
C ARG A 349 13.10 -3.25 -20.97
N PHE A 350 12.31 -2.56 -20.14
CA PHE A 350 12.76 -1.47 -19.26
C PHE A 350 11.80 -1.26 -18.08
N ASP A 351 12.29 -0.73 -16.97
CA ASP A 351 11.46 -0.33 -15.83
C ASP A 351 11.33 1.20 -15.82
N VAL A 352 10.11 1.70 -15.67
CA VAL A 352 9.83 3.14 -15.56
C VAL A 352 8.98 3.46 -14.35
N VAL A 353 9.35 4.50 -13.62
CA VAL A 353 8.53 5.07 -12.54
C VAL A 353 8.07 6.46 -12.95
N PHE A 354 6.76 6.67 -13.00
CA PHE A 354 6.17 8.00 -13.19
C PHE A 354 6.00 8.67 -11.83
N LEU A 355 6.72 9.76 -11.60
CA LEU A 355 6.46 10.69 -10.50
C LEU A 355 5.57 11.80 -11.06
N VAL A 356 4.32 11.88 -10.60
CA VAL A 356 3.35 12.84 -11.14
C VAL A 356 2.89 13.79 -10.05
N ASP A 357 3.06 15.09 -10.31
CA ASP A 357 2.65 16.16 -9.41
C ASP A 357 1.13 16.19 -9.20
N VAL A 358 0.72 16.24 -7.94
CA VAL A 358 -0.67 16.30 -7.49
C VAL A 358 -0.91 17.47 -6.50
N SER A 359 0.04 18.41 -6.40
CA SER A 359 -0.04 19.62 -5.57
C SER A 359 -1.07 20.65 -6.08
N GLN A 360 -1.26 21.76 -5.35
CA GLN A 360 -2.11 22.89 -5.76
C GLN A 360 -1.88 23.34 -7.20
N ASP A 361 -0.63 23.48 -7.63
CA ASP A 361 -0.30 23.96 -8.97
C ASP A 361 -0.72 22.97 -10.07
N ALA A 362 -0.92 21.70 -9.72
CA ALA A 362 -1.33 20.64 -10.64
C ALA A 362 -2.85 20.56 -10.85
N LYS A 363 -3.68 21.27 -10.07
CA LYS A 363 -5.15 21.14 -10.05
C LYS A 363 -5.80 21.07 -11.43
N ASP A 364 -5.46 22.02 -12.30
CA ASP A 364 -6.04 22.13 -13.65
C ASP A 364 -5.20 21.40 -14.72
N LEU A 365 -4.04 20.86 -14.35
CA LEU A 365 -3.03 20.30 -15.25
C LEU A 365 -2.88 18.77 -15.12
N LEU A 366 -3.32 18.19 -14.00
CA LEU A 366 -3.13 16.77 -13.66
C LEU A 366 -3.67 15.83 -14.75
N ASN A 367 -4.86 16.12 -15.28
CA ASN A 367 -5.46 15.31 -16.34
C ASN A 367 -4.58 15.24 -17.61
N ASP A 368 -3.91 16.34 -17.95
CA ASP A 368 -3.02 16.38 -19.10
C ASP A 368 -1.73 15.61 -18.81
N MET A 369 -1.17 15.73 -17.60
CA MET A 369 0.02 14.97 -17.17
C MET A 369 -0.24 13.46 -17.15
N ILE A 370 -1.40 13.01 -16.65
CA ILE A 370 -1.83 11.60 -16.67
C ILE A 370 -1.90 11.08 -18.10
N LYS A 371 -2.57 11.82 -18.99
CA LYS A 371 -2.71 11.42 -20.40
C LYS A 371 -1.39 11.44 -21.15
N PHE A 372 -0.49 12.34 -20.81
CA PHE A 372 0.87 12.37 -21.33
C PHE A 372 1.62 11.08 -20.96
N ALA A 373 1.63 10.69 -19.67
CA ALA A 373 2.27 9.46 -19.21
C ALA A 373 1.72 8.21 -19.93
N GLY A 374 0.38 8.10 -20.03
CA GLY A 374 -0.27 7.00 -20.75
C GLY A 374 0.07 6.96 -22.24
N SER A 375 0.03 8.12 -22.91
CA SER A 375 0.36 8.24 -24.35
C SER A 375 1.85 8.00 -24.64
N LEU A 376 2.73 8.37 -23.72
CA LEU A 376 4.15 8.06 -23.83
C LEU A 376 4.37 6.55 -23.82
N MET A 377 3.66 5.82 -22.95
CA MET A 377 3.80 4.37 -22.83
C MET A 377 3.11 3.58 -23.94
N SER A 378 2.15 4.17 -24.68
CA SER A 378 1.46 3.45 -25.76
C SER A 378 2.37 3.02 -26.93
N ALA A 379 3.60 3.52 -27.00
CA ALA A 379 4.62 3.06 -27.95
C ALA A 379 5.31 1.74 -27.53
N PHE A 380 5.03 1.24 -26.33
CA PHE A 380 5.65 0.07 -25.73
C PHE A 380 4.61 -0.95 -25.28
N GLU A 381 4.99 -2.22 -25.24
CA GLU A 381 4.17 -3.26 -24.67
C GLU A 381 4.31 -3.25 -23.14
N VAL A 382 3.36 -2.60 -22.46
CA VAL A 382 3.31 -2.59 -20.98
C VAL A 382 2.94 -3.97 -20.47
N SER A 383 3.89 -4.65 -19.84
CA SER A 383 3.70 -6.00 -19.29
C SER A 383 4.79 -6.33 -18.26
N GLN A 384 4.61 -7.44 -17.54
CA GLN A 384 5.61 -7.89 -16.57
C GLN A 384 6.89 -8.44 -17.23
N ASP A 385 6.84 -8.77 -18.52
CA ASP A 385 7.99 -9.31 -19.25
C ASP A 385 8.74 -8.20 -20.03
N ASN A 386 8.01 -7.21 -20.53
CA ASN A 386 8.51 -6.12 -21.39
C ASN A 386 8.65 -4.81 -20.60
N ALA A 387 7.80 -3.80 -20.84
CA ALA A 387 7.87 -2.53 -20.14
C ALA A 387 7.12 -2.59 -18.80
N ARG A 388 7.84 -2.50 -17.67
CA ARG A 388 7.22 -2.40 -16.34
C ARG A 388 7.06 -0.94 -15.98
N ALA A 389 5.87 -0.57 -15.51
CA ALA A 389 5.57 0.77 -15.08
C ALA A 389 5.20 0.78 -13.59
N ALA A 390 5.57 1.86 -12.91
CA ALA A 390 5.13 2.21 -11.58
C ALA A 390 4.65 3.67 -11.56
N VAL A 391 3.81 4.01 -10.59
CA VAL A 391 3.22 5.34 -10.45
C VAL A 391 3.39 5.79 -9.00
N VAL A 392 3.91 6.99 -8.80
CA VAL A 392 4.08 7.65 -7.51
C VAL A 392 3.49 9.05 -7.63
N SER A 393 2.63 9.43 -6.68
CA SER A 393 2.16 10.80 -6.58
C SER A 393 3.23 11.67 -5.92
N VAL A 394 3.39 12.90 -6.41
CA VAL A 394 4.23 13.91 -5.79
C VAL A 394 3.31 15.01 -5.25
N GLY A 395 2.90 14.88 -3.99
CA GLY A 395 2.06 15.86 -3.32
C GLY A 395 2.88 17.05 -2.80
N ALA A 396 2.16 18.03 -2.28
CA ALA A 396 2.70 19.18 -1.57
C ALA A 396 3.16 18.82 -0.15
N LEU A 397 2.54 17.86 0.52
CA LEU A 397 2.86 17.45 1.89
C LEU A 397 3.62 16.13 1.92
N ASP A 398 3.18 15.16 1.12
CA ASP A 398 3.82 13.86 1.01
C ASP A 398 3.76 13.28 -0.41
N SER A 399 4.56 12.24 -0.62
CA SER A 399 4.55 11.45 -1.84
C SER A 399 4.14 10.01 -1.56
N ASN A 400 3.43 9.37 -2.47
CA ASN A 400 2.87 8.05 -2.25
C ASN A 400 3.09 7.12 -3.44
N ALA A 401 3.51 5.88 -3.19
CA ALA A 401 3.50 4.83 -4.20
C ALA A 401 2.06 4.41 -4.51
N ILE A 402 1.59 4.68 -5.72
CA ILE A 402 0.23 4.36 -6.18
C ILE A 402 0.20 2.96 -6.79
N GLY A 403 1.22 2.61 -7.56
CA GLY A 403 1.40 1.29 -8.15
C GLY A 403 2.89 0.94 -8.27
N SER A 404 3.25 -0.28 -7.89
CA SER A 404 4.62 -0.81 -7.98
C SER A 404 4.89 -1.48 -9.33
N LEU A 405 6.17 -1.71 -9.65
CA LEU A 405 6.62 -2.27 -10.94
C LEU A 405 6.05 -3.67 -11.22
N ASN A 406 5.70 -4.44 -10.19
CA ASN A 406 5.07 -5.75 -10.32
C ASN A 406 3.52 -5.73 -10.30
N ALA A 407 2.90 -4.58 -10.07
CA ALA A 407 1.44 -4.46 -9.97
C ALA A 407 0.78 -4.12 -11.32
N ILE A 408 1.51 -3.47 -12.22
CA ILE A 408 1.00 -2.98 -13.51
C ILE A 408 1.44 -3.93 -14.63
N SER A 409 0.52 -4.76 -15.12
CA SER A 409 0.81 -5.77 -16.16
C SER A 409 0.17 -5.51 -17.53
N SER A 410 -0.47 -4.35 -17.72
CA SER A 410 -1.03 -3.95 -19.02
C SER A 410 -1.15 -2.43 -19.14
N GLN A 411 -1.31 -1.93 -20.37
CA GLN A 411 -1.56 -0.51 -20.62
C GLN A 411 -2.87 -0.05 -19.95
N GLU A 412 -3.91 -0.88 -19.98
CA GLU A 412 -5.19 -0.56 -19.34
C GLU A 412 -5.04 -0.42 -17.82
N MET A 413 -4.21 -1.25 -17.19
CA MET A 413 -3.91 -1.10 -15.76
C MET A 413 -3.06 0.14 -15.49
N LEU A 414 -2.07 0.45 -16.34
CA LEU A 414 -1.31 1.68 -16.21
C LEU A 414 -2.25 2.90 -16.22
N ASP A 415 -3.18 2.95 -17.17
CA ASP A 415 -4.16 4.03 -17.27
C ASP A 415 -5.07 4.09 -16.02
N GLN A 416 -5.38 2.96 -15.39
CA GLN A 416 -6.14 2.92 -14.14
C GLN A 416 -5.33 3.49 -12.96
N TYR A 417 -4.08 3.07 -12.79
CA TYR A 417 -3.20 3.58 -11.73
C TYR A 417 -2.89 5.07 -11.91
N LEU A 418 -2.69 5.54 -13.15
CA LEU A 418 -2.53 6.97 -13.41
C LEU A 418 -3.81 7.74 -13.05
N LYS A 419 -5.00 7.22 -13.36
CA LYS A 419 -6.27 7.85 -12.94
C LYS A 419 -6.47 7.86 -11.43
N MET A 420 -5.85 6.94 -10.69
CA MET A 420 -5.90 6.95 -9.22
C MET A 420 -5.21 8.18 -8.61
N LEU A 421 -4.34 8.87 -9.35
CA LEU A 421 -3.69 10.11 -8.86
C LEU A 421 -4.69 11.20 -8.44
N PHE A 422 -5.90 11.22 -9.03
CA PHE A 422 -7.00 12.10 -8.57
C PHE A 422 -7.55 11.76 -7.17
N GLN A 423 -7.12 10.67 -6.54
CA GLN A 423 -7.51 10.33 -5.16
C GLN A 423 -6.44 10.74 -4.15
N TYR A 424 -5.30 11.23 -4.64
CA TYR A 424 -4.13 11.64 -3.89
C TYR A 424 -3.86 13.13 -4.13
N ASP A 425 -4.85 13.85 -4.66
CA ASP A 425 -4.69 15.26 -4.91
C ASP A 425 -4.55 16.04 -3.60
N GLU A 426 -3.64 16.99 -3.64
CA GLU A 426 -3.41 17.96 -2.59
C GLU A 426 -3.60 19.35 -3.19
N PHE A 427 -4.70 19.52 -3.94
CA PHE A 427 -4.96 20.71 -4.75
C PHE A 427 -5.15 22.00 -3.95
N ASP A 428 -5.30 21.89 -2.63
CA ASP A 428 -5.42 23.01 -1.72
C ASP A 428 -4.11 23.29 -0.96
N GLU A 429 -3.05 22.51 -1.21
CA GLU A 429 -1.76 22.58 -0.52
C GLU A 429 -0.63 23.04 -1.46
N GLN A 430 0.16 24.01 -1.00
CA GLN A 430 1.31 24.56 -1.74
C GLN A 430 2.58 23.78 -1.47
N GLY A 431 3.44 23.74 -2.47
CA GLY A 431 4.75 23.11 -2.36
C GLY A 431 4.79 21.76 -3.06
N GLN A 432 5.87 21.03 -2.83
CA GLN A 432 6.07 19.70 -3.42
C GLN A 432 7.13 18.86 -2.70
N ASP A 433 6.77 17.65 -2.30
CA ASP A 433 7.63 16.63 -1.68
C ASP A 433 8.34 15.74 -2.73
N ILE A 434 9.06 16.37 -3.67
CA ILE A 434 9.86 15.62 -4.67
C ILE A 434 10.98 14.79 -4.03
N VAL A 435 11.51 15.21 -2.87
CA VAL A 435 12.51 14.45 -2.12
C VAL A 435 11.93 13.13 -1.62
N GLY A 436 10.72 13.14 -1.04
CA GLY A 436 10.01 11.94 -0.64
C GLY A 436 9.69 11.03 -1.82
N ALA A 437 9.20 11.58 -2.93
CA ALA A 437 8.95 10.81 -4.16
C ALA A 437 10.20 10.08 -4.67
N LEU A 438 11.35 10.77 -4.74
CA LEU A 438 12.61 10.17 -5.16
C LEU A 438 13.08 9.08 -4.18
N ARG A 439 12.94 9.30 -2.86
CA ARG A 439 13.28 8.29 -1.83
C ARG A 439 12.42 7.04 -1.95
N ILE A 440 11.13 7.17 -2.23
CA ILE A 440 10.22 6.04 -2.49
C ILE A 440 10.79 5.11 -3.55
N THR A 441 11.31 5.65 -4.66
CA THR A 441 11.78 4.83 -5.78
C THR A 441 12.99 3.96 -5.46
N VAL A 442 13.76 4.31 -4.43
CA VAL A 442 14.99 3.62 -4.03
C VAL A 442 14.89 2.91 -2.67
N PHE A 443 13.73 2.94 -2.01
CA PHE A 443 13.51 2.13 -0.82
C PHE A 443 13.52 0.64 -1.16
N ASP A 444 14.13 -0.16 -0.28
CA ASP A 444 14.27 -1.61 -0.43
C ASP A 444 12.96 -2.31 -0.76
N ASP A 445 11.86 -1.93 -0.10
CA ASP A 445 10.55 -2.54 -0.30
C ASP A 445 9.96 -2.20 -1.67
N PHE A 446 10.17 -0.98 -2.16
CA PHE A 446 9.75 -0.57 -3.49
C PHE A 446 10.55 -1.30 -4.57
N LEU A 447 11.88 -1.40 -4.41
CA LEU A 447 12.74 -2.14 -5.31
C LEU A 447 12.39 -3.65 -5.33
N LYS A 448 12.14 -4.26 -4.16
CA LYS A 448 11.66 -5.65 -4.07
C LYS A 448 10.31 -5.86 -4.76
N SER A 449 9.54 -4.79 -4.96
CA SER A 449 8.23 -4.81 -5.62
C SER A 449 8.31 -4.65 -7.14
N GLY A 450 9.28 -5.32 -7.76
CA GLY A 450 9.31 -5.54 -9.22
C GLY A 450 10.48 -4.91 -9.98
N TYR A 451 11.44 -4.27 -9.31
CA TYR A 451 12.66 -3.77 -9.96
C TYR A 451 13.52 -4.92 -10.49
N ARG A 452 13.90 -4.85 -11.77
CA ARG A 452 14.67 -5.90 -12.46
C ARG A 452 16.17 -5.64 -12.43
N LYS A 453 16.89 -6.32 -11.53
CA LYS A 453 18.36 -6.21 -11.44
C LYS A 453 19.10 -6.83 -12.63
N ASP A 454 18.42 -7.59 -13.50
CA ASP A 454 18.99 -8.24 -14.69
C ASP A 454 19.05 -7.34 -15.92
N ILE A 455 18.51 -6.12 -15.85
CA ILE A 455 18.56 -5.13 -16.92
C ILE A 455 19.23 -3.86 -16.40
N ASN A 456 19.63 -2.98 -17.32
CA ASN A 456 20.20 -1.67 -16.97
C ASN A 456 19.23 -0.52 -17.30
N ASN A 457 18.19 -0.78 -18.11
CA ASN A 457 17.28 0.26 -18.56
C ASN A 457 16.21 0.54 -17.49
N HIS A 458 16.54 1.46 -16.58
CA HIS A 458 15.69 1.93 -15.49
C HIS A 458 15.54 3.45 -15.56
N LEU A 459 14.31 3.95 -15.54
CA LEU A 459 14.02 5.38 -15.72
C LEU A 459 13.00 5.90 -14.69
N ILE A 460 13.26 7.09 -14.18
CA ILE A 460 12.25 7.93 -13.53
C ILE A 460 11.81 9.01 -14.51
N ILE A 461 10.50 9.17 -14.70
CA ILE A 461 9.92 10.30 -15.43
C ILE A 461 9.13 11.14 -14.43
N TYR A 462 9.62 12.33 -14.13
CA TYR A 462 8.99 13.28 -13.23
C TYR A 462 8.27 14.37 -14.04
N VAL A 463 6.94 14.43 -13.91
CA VAL A 463 6.08 15.38 -14.61
C VAL A 463 5.44 16.31 -13.58
N THR A 464 5.67 17.61 -13.71
CA THR A 464 5.34 18.59 -12.66
C THR A 464 4.69 19.86 -13.18
N ALA A 465 3.76 20.40 -12.41
CA ALA A 465 3.16 21.70 -12.67
C ALA A 465 3.96 22.86 -12.07
N THR A 466 4.90 22.56 -11.17
CA THR A 466 5.60 23.55 -10.36
C THR A 466 7.08 23.24 -10.15
N THR A 467 7.84 24.27 -9.78
CA THR A 467 9.20 24.16 -9.24
C THR A 467 9.29 24.63 -7.78
N ASN A 468 8.15 24.77 -7.10
CA ASN A 468 8.05 25.12 -5.70
C ASN A 468 8.28 23.90 -4.81
N PHE A 469 9.54 23.46 -4.68
CA PHE A 469 9.90 22.29 -3.88
C PHE A 469 9.98 22.64 -2.39
N ASN A 470 9.54 21.73 -1.53
CA ASN A 470 9.66 21.89 -0.07
C ASN A 470 11.12 21.80 0.40
N GLU A 471 11.88 20.92 -0.26
CA GLU A 471 13.28 20.62 0.03
C GLU A 471 14.06 20.54 -1.28
N ASP A 472 15.37 20.79 -1.23
CA ASP A 472 16.24 20.68 -2.40
C ASP A 472 16.44 19.20 -2.80
N PRO A 473 15.95 18.77 -3.99
CA PRO A 473 16.07 17.38 -4.44
C PRO A 473 17.45 17.01 -4.97
N GLN A 474 18.37 17.97 -5.15
CA GLN A 474 19.62 17.76 -5.85
C GLN A 474 20.43 16.60 -5.25
N ALA A 475 20.59 16.55 -3.93
CA ALA A 475 21.42 15.52 -3.29
C ALA A 475 20.87 14.10 -3.51
N VAL A 476 19.55 13.92 -3.43
CA VAL A 476 18.90 12.61 -3.63
C VAL A 476 18.94 12.22 -5.10
N ALA A 477 18.62 13.15 -6.00
CA ALA A 477 18.65 12.90 -7.44
C ALA A 477 20.07 12.55 -7.93
N GLN A 478 21.09 13.29 -7.47
CA GLN A 478 22.48 12.99 -7.82
C GLN A 478 22.91 11.62 -7.33
N LYS A 479 22.48 11.20 -6.13
CA LYS A 479 22.77 9.87 -5.62
C LYS A 479 22.14 8.77 -6.49
N ILE A 480 20.88 8.94 -6.89
CA ILE A 480 20.18 7.99 -7.77
C ILE A 480 20.92 7.84 -9.11
N LEU A 481 21.34 8.97 -9.70
CA LEU A 481 22.10 9.01 -10.94
C LEU A 481 23.49 8.39 -10.78
N SER A 482 24.24 8.73 -9.72
CA SER A 482 25.59 8.20 -9.49
C SER A 482 25.62 6.71 -9.17
N ASP A 483 24.59 6.22 -8.46
CA ASP A 483 24.44 4.81 -8.15
C ASP A 483 23.97 4.00 -9.37
N GLY A 484 23.59 4.66 -10.47
CA GLY A 484 23.05 4.03 -11.67
C GLY A 484 21.72 3.30 -11.43
N THR A 485 20.98 3.69 -10.37
CA THR A 485 19.73 3.02 -10.01
C THR A 485 18.62 3.38 -10.99
N TYR A 486 18.56 4.64 -11.40
CA TYR A 486 17.68 5.11 -12.48
C TYR A 486 18.36 6.25 -13.24
N GLY A 487 18.09 6.35 -14.54
CA GLY A 487 18.12 7.65 -15.22
C GLY A 487 16.93 8.50 -14.78
N ILE A 488 17.00 9.84 -14.92
CA ILE A 488 15.90 10.73 -14.54
C ILE A 488 15.59 11.71 -15.67
N VAL A 489 14.33 11.74 -16.12
CA VAL A 489 13.78 12.73 -17.03
C VAL A 489 12.81 13.63 -16.27
N THR A 490 12.94 14.95 -16.45
CA THR A 490 12.03 15.94 -15.87
C THR A 490 11.22 16.65 -16.95
N VAL A 491 9.93 16.86 -16.69
CA VAL A 491 9.00 17.55 -17.58
C VAL A 491 8.23 18.59 -16.78
N GLY A 492 8.63 19.87 -16.90
CA GLY A 492 7.88 20.99 -16.33
C GLY A 492 6.73 21.39 -17.24
N TYR A 493 5.50 21.49 -16.70
CA TYR A 493 4.29 21.75 -17.47
C TYR A 493 3.45 22.87 -16.85
N GLY A 494 3.25 23.96 -17.59
CA GLY A 494 2.39 25.06 -17.16
C GLY A 494 3.14 26.22 -16.51
N PRO A 495 2.40 27.23 -16.00
CA PRO A 495 2.97 28.53 -15.70
C PRO A 495 3.83 28.58 -14.43
N GLN A 496 3.71 27.60 -13.53
CA GLN A 496 4.45 27.58 -12.25
C GLN A 496 5.74 26.76 -12.31
N ALA A 497 5.94 25.94 -13.36
CA ALA A 497 7.17 25.18 -13.58
C ALA A 497 8.26 26.05 -14.24
N THR A 498 8.70 27.10 -13.54
CA THR A 498 9.53 28.17 -14.13
C THR A 498 11.03 27.97 -13.96
N ASP A 499 11.50 27.30 -12.90
CA ASP A 499 12.93 27.08 -12.68
C ASP A 499 13.45 25.85 -13.44
N LYS A 500 13.76 26.05 -14.72
CA LYS A 500 14.37 25.01 -15.57
C LYS A 500 15.70 24.48 -14.99
N LYS A 501 16.49 25.32 -14.29
CA LYS A 501 17.76 24.88 -13.72
C LYS A 501 17.54 23.94 -12.55
N ALA A 502 16.51 24.15 -11.74
CA ALA A 502 16.14 23.20 -10.68
C ALA A 502 15.75 21.84 -11.27
N LEU A 503 14.97 21.81 -12.35
CA LEU A 503 14.64 20.58 -13.07
C LEU A 503 15.86 19.89 -13.70
N GLN A 504 16.85 20.66 -14.18
CA GLN A 504 18.12 20.14 -14.69
C GLN A 504 18.98 19.51 -13.59
N ARG A 505 18.98 20.06 -12.37
CA ARG A 505 19.69 19.47 -11.22
C ARG A 505 19.12 18.11 -10.82
N ILE A 506 17.82 17.88 -11.07
CA ILE A 506 17.17 16.59 -10.85
C ILE A 506 17.48 15.60 -11.99
N SER A 507 17.35 16.02 -13.26
CA SER A 507 17.55 15.13 -14.42
C SER A 507 19.02 14.89 -14.79
N GLY A 508 19.96 15.57 -14.12
CA GLY A 508 21.39 15.50 -14.45
C GLY A 508 21.80 16.34 -15.67
N GLY A 509 20.92 17.20 -16.19
CA GLY A 509 21.26 18.15 -17.26
C GLY A 509 20.20 18.33 -18.33
N GLU A 510 20.49 19.21 -19.29
CA GLU A 510 19.49 19.74 -20.24
C GLU A 510 18.88 18.70 -21.18
N LYS A 511 19.62 17.65 -21.54
CA LYS A 511 19.16 16.61 -22.47
C LYS A 511 17.97 15.81 -21.94
N CYS A 512 17.80 15.77 -20.62
CA CYS A 512 16.70 15.06 -19.95
C CYS A 512 15.71 16.03 -19.28
N THR A 513 15.78 17.33 -19.58
CA THR A 513 14.85 18.34 -19.06
C THR A 513 13.98 18.89 -20.17
N PHE A 514 12.67 18.72 -20.03
CA PHE A 514 11.67 19.22 -20.95
C PHE A 514 10.79 20.27 -20.27
N SER A 515 10.28 21.20 -21.06
CA SER A 515 9.34 22.23 -20.60
C SER A 515 8.21 22.37 -21.60
N ALA A 516 6.99 22.51 -21.09
CA ALA A 516 5.78 22.63 -21.89
C ALA A 516 4.87 23.70 -21.28
N ASN A 517 4.24 24.49 -22.15
CA ASN A 517 3.44 25.65 -21.75
C ASN A 517 1.94 25.38 -21.98
N ASN A 518 1.65 24.34 -22.76
CA ASN A 518 0.31 23.92 -23.15
C ASN A 518 0.33 22.42 -23.49
N LYS A 519 -0.86 21.84 -23.55
CA LYS A 519 -1.07 20.41 -23.78
C LYS A 519 -0.39 19.86 -25.04
N ASP A 520 -0.43 20.59 -26.14
CA ASP A 520 0.16 20.13 -27.41
C ASP A 520 1.69 20.04 -27.29
N SER A 521 2.33 21.05 -26.67
CA SER A 521 3.76 21.02 -26.40
C SER A 521 4.17 19.92 -25.41
N LEU A 522 3.32 19.62 -24.41
CA LEU A 522 3.54 18.51 -23.47
C LEU A 522 3.56 17.17 -24.22
N TYR A 523 2.55 16.91 -25.04
CA TYR A 523 2.46 15.66 -25.79
C TYR A 523 3.51 15.56 -26.90
N GLY A 524 3.94 16.70 -27.45
CA GLY A 524 5.02 16.80 -28.42
C GLY A 524 6.37 16.28 -27.92
N HIS A 525 6.59 16.19 -26.60
CA HIS A 525 7.82 15.64 -26.02
C HIS A 525 7.84 14.11 -25.94
N ALA A 526 6.68 13.43 -26.05
CA ALA A 526 6.62 11.98 -25.91
C ALA A 526 7.54 11.23 -26.90
N PRO A 527 7.60 11.57 -28.21
CA PRO A 527 8.52 10.91 -29.14
C PRO A 527 10.00 11.05 -28.76
N ALA A 528 10.42 12.20 -28.22
CA ALA A 528 11.80 12.43 -27.80
C ALA A 528 12.16 11.57 -26.59
N ILE A 529 11.26 11.48 -25.60
CA ILE A 529 11.49 10.64 -24.41
C ILE A 529 11.43 9.14 -24.77
N GLN A 530 10.53 8.74 -25.68
CA GLN A 530 10.51 7.38 -26.23
C GLN A 530 11.81 7.02 -26.95
N ALA A 531 12.45 7.98 -27.63
CA ALA A 531 13.77 7.77 -28.24
C ALA A 531 14.85 7.56 -27.17
N LEU A 532 14.87 8.38 -26.10
CA LEU A 532 15.78 8.20 -24.96
C LEU A 532 15.66 6.79 -24.35
N ILE A 533 14.43 6.30 -24.15
CA ILE A 533 14.18 4.95 -23.61
C ILE A 533 14.73 3.86 -24.54
N LYS A 534 14.57 4.02 -25.86
CA LYS A 534 15.08 3.05 -26.86
C LYS A 534 16.60 3.08 -26.94
N GLU A 535 17.21 4.25 -26.92
CA GLU A 535 18.66 4.43 -26.92
C GLU A 535 19.29 3.82 -25.65
N ALA A 536 18.64 3.99 -24.50
CA ALA A 536 19.08 3.46 -23.21
C ALA A 536 19.30 1.94 -23.22
N SER A 537 18.48 1.20 -23.97
CA SER A 537 18.63 -0.25 -24.13
C SER A 537 19.91 -0.67 -24.87
N SER A 538 20.56 0.25 -25.58
CA SER A 538 21.77 -0.01 -26.37
C SER A 538 23.05 0.62 -25.78
N ASN A 539 22.92 1.43 -24.72
CA ASN A 539 24.01 2.22 -24.16
C ASN A 539 24.27 1.98 -22.65
N GLU A 540 23.95 0.76 -22.17
CA GLU A 540 24.07 0.36 -20.76
C GLU A 540 23.09 1.05 -19.81
N GLY A 541 21.91 1.46 -20.29
CA GLY A 541 20.89 2.12 -19.45
C GLY A 541 21.18 3.58 -19.15
N LYS A 542 22.12 4.18 -19.87
CA LYS A 542 22.56 5.56 -19.68
C LYS A 542 21.57 6.53 -20.30
N TYR A 543 21.10 7.47 -19.48
CA TYR A 543 20.21 8.52 -19.93
C TYR A 543 21.00 9.83 -19.99
N CYS A 544 20.91 10.51 -21.13
CA CYS A 544 21.42 11.88 -21.28
C CYS A 544 22.93 12.08 -21.09
N GLY A 545 23.71 10.99 -21.19
CA GLY A 545 25.18 11.02 -21.11
C GLY A 545 25.74 10.82 -19.70
N ILE A 546 24.89 10.40 -18.76
CA ILE A 546 25.22 9.99 -17.39
C ILE A 546 24.96 8.50 -17.22
#